data_AF-A0A8J7KWR7-F1
#
_entry.id   AF-A0A8J7KWR7-F1
#
_cell.length_a   1.000
_cell.length_b   1.000
_cell.length_c   1.000
_cell.angle_alpha   90.00
_cell.angle_beta   90.00
_cell.angle_gamma   90.00
#
_symmetry.space_group_name_H-M   'P 1'
#
loop_
_entity.id
_entity.type
_entity.pdbx_description
1 polymer ?
#
loop_
_entity_poly.entity_id
_entity_poly.type
_entity_poly.pdbx_seq_one_letter_code
_entity_poly.pdbx_strand_id
1 'polypeptide(L)' 'MKKEITSTIYVSINGEYRLWDSLSMEEKKDISINLNDRAMQAIGYQRKDKTA' A
#
# COMPACT_ATOMS: atom_id res chain seq x y z
N MET A 1 9.84 10.08 -27.56
CA MET A 1 9.69 8.70 -27.04
C MET A 1 9.61 8.76 -25.53
N LYS A 2 8.50 8.35 -24.91
CA LYS A 2 8.43 8.15 -23.45
C LYS A 2 9.14 6.83 -23.13
N LYS A 3 10.07 6.84 -22.18
CA LYS A 3 10.67 5.60 -21.65
C LYS A 3 9.65 4.99 -20.69
N GLU A 4 9.22 3.78 -21.00
CA GLU A 4 8.38 2.99 -20.09
C GLU A 4 9.28 2.43 -18.97
N ILE A 5 8.87 2.61 -17.72
CA ILE A 5 9.57 2.06 -16.56
C ILE A 5 8.79 0.84 -16.11
N THR A 6 9.38 -0.33 -16.29
CA THR A 6 8.87 -1.58 -15.70
C THR A 6 9.57 -1.79 -14.36
N SER A 7 8.81 -1.74 -13.27
CA SER A 7 9.32 -1.97 -11.92
C SER A 7 8.62 -3.16 -11.30
N THR A 8 9.39 -4.10 -10.76
CA THR A 8 8.86 -5.20 -9.95
C THR A 8 8.72 -4.73 -8.51
N ILE A 9 7.49 -4.76 -7.97
CA ILE A 9 7.20 -4.30 -6.61
C ILE A 9 7.04 -5.53 -5.71
N TYR A 10 7.79 -5.54 -4.60
CA TYR A 10 7.64 -6.52 -3.52
C TYR A 10 7.08 -5.82 -2.28
N VAL A 11 6.16 -6.49 -1.59
CA VAL A 11 5.59 -6.01 -0.32
C VAL A 11 5.84 -7.04 0.78
N SER A 12 6.25 -6.55 1.95
CA SER A 12 6.43 -7.39 3.15
C SER A 12 5.09 -7.50 3.89
N ILE A 13 4.52 -8.70 3.93
CA ILE A 13 3.28 -9.04 4.62
C ILE A 13 3.61 -10.14 5.62
N ASN A 14 3.36 -9.91 6.92
CA ASN A 14 3.62 -10.88 7.99
C ASN A 14 5.07 -11.43 8.02
N GLY A 15 6.05 -10.63 7.58
CA GLY A 15 7.47 -11.03 7.52
C GLY A 15 7.87 -11.75 6.24
N GLU A 16 6.94 -12.02 5.33
CA GLU A 16 7.21 -12.62 4.02
C GLU A 16 7.14 -11.58 2.90
N TYR A 17 8.09 -11.63 1.96
CA TYR A 17 8.07 -10.79 0.78
C TYR A 17 7.27 -11.44 -0.33
N ARG A 18 6.17 -10.79 -0.74
CA ARG A 18 5.31 -11.23 -1.83
C ARG A 18 5.35 -10.23 -2.98
N LEU A 19 5.29 -10.74 -4.21
CA LEU A 19 5.17 -9.91 -5.41
C LEU A 19 3.82 -9.22 -5.41
N TRP A 20 3.80 -7.90 -5.63
CA TRP A 20 2.57 -7.12 -5.70
C TRP A 20 1.58 -7.73 -6.70
N ASP A 21 2.06 -8.07 -7.90
CA ASP A 21 1.21 -8.61 -8.96
C ASP A 21 0.61 -9.98 -8.65
N SER A 22 1.22 -10.73 -7.72
CA SER A 22 0.71 -12.03 -7.27
C SER A 22 -0.44 -11.94 -6.25
N LEU A 23 -0.70 -10.74 -5.71
CA LEU A 23 -1.74 -10.53 -4.71
C LEU A 23 -3.13 -10.46 -5.35
N SER A 24 -4.13 -10.92 -4.62
CA SER A 24 -5.54 -10.75 -5.00
C SER A 24 -5.94 -9.27 -5.00
N MET A 25 -7.03 -8.93 -5.69
CA MET A 25 -7.55 -7.55 -5.65
C MET A 25 -7.96 -7.12 -4.25
N GLU A 26 -8.46 -8.04 -3.42
CA GLU A 26 -8.84 -7.78 -2.04
C GLU A 26 -7.60 -7.46 -1.18
N GLU A 27 -6.55 -8.28 -1.28
CA GLU A 27 -5.27 -8.04 -0.59
C GLU A 27 -4.66 -6.68 -0.99
N LYS A 28 -4.64 -6.38 -2.29
CA LYS A 28 -4.14 -5.09 -2.80
C LYS A 28 -4.93 -3.90 -2.25
N LYS A 29 -6.25 -4.04 -2.14
CA LYS A 29 -7.13 -2.99 -1.63
C LYS A 29 -6.82 -2.70 -0.16
N ASP A 30 -6.74 -3.74 0.66
CA ASP A 30 -6.47 -3.59 2.10
C ASP A 30 -5.09 -2.99 2.37
N ILE A 31 -4.07 -3.44 1.63
CA ILE A 31 -2.71 -2.88 1.71
C ILE A 31 -2.71 -1.40 1.30
N SER A 32 -3.40 -1.05 0.21
CA SER A 32 -3.47 0.33 -0.27
C SER A 32 -4.15 1.26 0.73
N ILE A 33 -5.23 0.80 1.37
CA ILE A 33 -5.91 1.54 2.44
C ILE A 33 -4.95 1.78 3.61
N ASN A 34 -4.22 0.74 4.04
CA ASN A 34 -3.27 0.86 5.15
C ASN A 34 -2.11 1.81 4.84
N LEU A 35 -1.53 1.69 3.64
CA LEU A 35 -0.45 2.57 3.17
C LEU A 35 -0.92 4.02 3.10
N ASN A 36 -2.12 4.25 2.58
CA ASN A 36 -2.70 5.59 2.52
C ASN A 36 -2.97 6.15 3.93
N ASP A 37 -3.56 5.37 4.82
CA ASP A 37 -3.78 5.77 6.22
C ASP A 37 -2.46 6.19 6.89
N ARG A 38 -1.39 5.39 6.72
CA ARG A 38 -0.05 5.70 7.24
C ARG A 38 0.56 6.96 6.62
N ALA A 39 0.41 7.14 5.30
CA ALA A 39 0.89 8.32 4.62
C ALA A 39 0.19 9.58 5.14
N MET A 40 -1.15 9.54 5.25
CA MET A 40 -1.95 10.64 5.80
C MET A 40 -1.57 10.96 7.25
N GLN A 41 -1.35 9.95 8.09
CA GLN A 41 -0.84 10.14 9.45
C GLN A 41 0.53 10.80 9.48
N ALA A 42 1.46 10.37 8.60
CA ALA A 42 2.80 10.94 8.53
C ALA A 42 2.81 12.42 8.10
N ILE A 43 1.82 12.85 7.31
CA ILE A 43 1.63 14.26 6.94
C ILE A 43 0.70 15.03 7.89
N GLY A 44 0.37 14.45 9.05
CA GLY A 44 -0.35 15.14 10.14
C GLY A 44 -1.88 15.07 10.07
N TYR A 45 -2.45 14.29 9.16
CA TYR A 45 -3.90 14.10 9.07
C TYR A 45 -4.34 12.90 9.92
N GLN A 46 -5.42 13.09 10.68
CA GLN A 46 -6.09 12.03 11.43
C GLN A 46 -7.44 11.70 10.80
N ARG A 47 -7.72 10.40 10.60
CA ARG A 47 -9.01 9.91 10.11
C ARG A 47 -10.06 10.06 11.21
N LYS A 48 -11.11 10.86 10.95
CA LYS A 48 -12.23 11.12 11.88
C LYS A 48 -13.09 9.90 12.23
N ASP A 49 -13.00 8.83 11.45
CA ASP A 49 -13.71 7.57 11.68
C ASP A 49 -12.91 6.60 12.57
N LYS A 50 -11.66 6.92 12.88
CA LYS A 50 -10.82 6.23 13.87
C LYS A 50 -10.54 7.09 15.12
N THR A 51 -11.36 8.12 15.39
CA THR A 51 -11.36 8.73 16.73
C THR A 51 -11.89 7.70 17.72
N ALA A 52 -11.03 7.33 18.66
CA ALA A 52 -11.31 6.45 19.79
C ALA A 52 -12.52 6.92 20.62
#